data_AF-A0A3D1M763-F1
#
_entry.id   AF-A0A3D1M763-F1
#
_cell.length_a   1.000
_cell.length_b   1.000
_cell.length_c   1.000
_cell.angle_alpha   90.00
_cell.angle_beta   90.00
_cell.angle_gamma   90.00
#
_symmetry.space_group_name_H-M   'P 1'
#
loop_
_entity.id
_entity.type
_entity.pdbx_description
1 polymer ?
#
loop_
_entity_poly.entity_id
_entity_poly.type
_entity_poly.pdbx_seq_one_letter_code
_entity_poly.pdbx_strand_id
1 'polypeptide(L)'
;MTYTEYVMNLLTRHERGMPIYSDEITDAVADEFKLNRKQAAAATAVAIKRIMDRSELPDLRCYQKGIYYRTAMTPFGELGINREALVAHKYLSSDNGYESGLRLLHYMGLTTQMPAEHLVVTNAAKDCLRYDHRLGVSICPPKTPITAENKAYLQILDVLNLLDKAPVDVQDPYAIVAEHIRKTHLQYERLLYYAERLCMEKN
;
A
#
# COMPACT_ATOMS: atom_id res chain seq x y z
N MET A 1 -29.94 -13.68 13.79
CA MET A 1 -28.54 -13.75 13.30
C MET A 1 -27.62 -13.55 14.50
N THR A 2 -26.76 -14.53 14.77
CA THR A 2 -25.77 -14.41 15.86
C THR A 2 -24.57 -13.56 15.42
N TYR A 3 -23.80 -13.02 16.37
CA TYR A 3 -22.57 -12.28 16.06
C TYR A 3 -21.59 -13.10 15.21
N THR A 4 -21.49 -14.41 15.48
CA THR A 4 -20.61 -15.33 14.75
C THR A 4 -21.07 -15.52 13.31
N GLU A 5 -22.38 -15.73 13.08
CA GLU A 5 -22.95 -15.87 11.73
C GLU A 5 -22.74 -14.62 10.88
N TYR A 6 -22.95 -13.43 11.48
CA TYR A 6 -22.77 -12.17 10.77
C TYR A 6 -21.31 -11.95 10.37
N VAL A 7 -20.37 -12.13 11.30
CA VAL A 7 -18.94 -12.00 11.03
C VAL A 7 -18.50 -13.03 9.99
N MET A 8 -18.99 -14.26 10.04
CA MET A 8 -18.69 -15.28 9.03
C MET A 8 -19.21 -14.89 7.64
N ASN A 9 -20.41 -14.30 7.56
CA ASN A 9 -20.95 -13.79 6.29
C ASN A 9 -20.07 -12.66 5.73
N LEU A 10 -19.58 -11.75 6.59
CA LEU A 10 -18.64 -10.71 6.16
C LEU A 10 -17.34 -11.30 5.64
N LEU A 11 -16.72 -12.22 6.40
CA LEU A 11 -15.47 -12.87 6.02
C LEU A 11 -15.58 -13.64 4.68
N THR A 12 -16.70 -14.33 4.44
CA THR A 12 -16.90 -15.11 3.21
C THR A 12 -17.11 -14.26 1.97
N ARG A 13 -17.52 -12.99 2.10
CA ARG A 13 -17.64 -12.03 0.98
C ARG A 13 -16.29 -11.48 0.53
N HIS A 14 -15.28 -11.46 1.40
CA HIS A 14 -13.96 -10.98 1.04
C HIS A 14 -13.25 -11.93 0.07
N GLU A 15 -12.56 -11.34 -0.91
CA GLU A 15 -11.73 -12.06 -1.86
C GLU A 15 -10.57 -12.77 -1.16
N ARG A 16 -10.16 -13.91 -1.73
CA ARG A 16 -9.02 -14.67 -1.23
C ARG A 16 -7.73 -13.91 -1.49
N GLY A 17 -6.80 -13.98 -0.54
CA GLY A 17 -5.53 -13.25 -0.55
C GLY A 17 -5.64 -11.81 -0.06
N MET A 18 -6.82 -11.18 -0.08
CA MET A 18 -6.95 -9.79 0.37
C MET A 18 -6.86 -9.66 1.89
N PRO A 19 -6.19 -8.60 2.40
CA PRO A 19 -6.14 -8.32 3.83
C PRO A 19 -7.53 -7.94 4.33
N ILE A 20 -7.90 -8.52 5.48
CA ILE A 20 -9.15 -8.26 6.18
C ILE A 20 -8.79 -7.64 7.54
N TYR A 21 -9.21 -6.40 7.77
CA TYR A 21 -8.91 -5.68 8.99
C TYR A 21 -10.02 -5.92 10.03
N SER A 22 -9.61 -6.26 11.26
CA SER A 22 -10.58 -6.46 12.35
C SER A 22 -11.34 -5.19 12.69
N ASP A 23 -10.75 -4.03 12.44
CA ASP A 23 -11.37 -2.73 12.72
C ASP A 23 -12.54 -2.46 11.77
N GLU A 24 -12.42 -2.81 10.49
CA GLU A 24 -13.50 -2.69 9.51
C GLU A 24 -14.67 -3.61 9.85
N ILE A 25 -14.39 -4.85 10.25
CA ILE A 25 -15.42 -5.78 10.73
C ILE A 25 -16.06 -5.25 12.01
N THR A 26 -15.26 -4.70 12.92
CA THR A 26 -15.75 -4.12 14.18
C THR A 26 -16.72 -2.98 13.91
N ASP A 27 -16.39 -2.11 12.96
CA ASP A 27 -17.26 -0.99 12.58
C ASP A 27 -18.56 -1.51 11.94
N ALA A 28 -18.48 -2.50 11.04
CA ALA A 28 -19.68 -3.15 10.47
C ALA A 28 -20.57 -3.88 11.51
N VAL A 29 -19.98 -4.45 12.56
CA VAL A 29 -20.70 -5.08 13.68
C VAL A 29 -21.31 -4.02 14.60
N ALA A 30 -20.60 -2.91 14.83
CA ALA A 30 -21.10 -1.81 15.64
C ALA A 30 -22.35 -1.18 15.00
N ASP A 31 -22.33 -1.00 13.68
CA ASP A 31 -23.44 -0.42 12.91
C ASP A 31 -24.67 -1.35 12.89
N GLU A 32 -24.47 -2.64 12.60
CA GLU A 32 -25.57 -3.61 12.51
C GLU A 32 -26.25 -3.83 13.85
N PHE A 33 -25.48 -3.98 14.93
CA PHE A 33 -26.00 -4.31 16.26
C PHE A 33 -26.18 -3.08 17.17
N LYS A 34 -25.91 -1.87 16.66
CA LYS A 34 -25.95 -0.60 17.41
C LYS A 34 -25.16 -0.66 18.73
N LEU A 35 -23.99 -1.28 18.68
CA LEU A 35 -23.12 -1.47 19.84
C LEU A 35 -22.10 -0.35 19.95
N ASN A 36 -21.60 -0.11 21.16
CA ASN A 36 -20.43 0.73 21.34
C ASN A 36 -19.20 0.02 20.69
N ARG A 37 -18.31 0.78 20.04
CA ARG A 37 -17.09 0.28 19.37
C ARG A 37 -16.28 -0.68 20.25
N LYS A 38 -16.19 -0.41 21.57
CA LYS A 38 -15.51 -1.31 22.52
C LYS A 38 -16.20 -2.68 22.65
N GLN A 39 -17.52 -2.70 22.71
CA GLN A 39 -18.30 -3.95 22.81
C GLN A 39 -18.27 -4.70 21.47
N ALA A 40 -18.38 -3.98 20.35
CA ALA A 40 -18.26 -4.55 19.01
C ALA A 40 -16.87 -5.17 18.76
N ALA A 41 -15.79 -4.52 19.22
CA ALA A 41 -14.44 -5.05 19.10
C ALA A 41 -14.26 -6.37 19.87
N ALA A 42 -14.78 -6.42 21.10
CA ALA A 42 -14.76 -7.64 21.91
C ALA A 42 -15.59 -8.76 21.26
N ALA A 43 -16.79 -8.46 20.77
CA ALA A 43 -17.65 -9.41 20.08
C ALA A 43 -16.98 -9.96 18.80
N THR A 44 -16.37 -9.08 18.00
CA THR A 44 -15.67 -9.42 16.77
C THR A 44 -14.46 -10.32 17.03
N ALA A 45 -13.63 -9.97 18.01
CA ALA A 45 -12.48 -10.80 18.38
C ALA A 45 -12.90 -12.20 18.87
N VAL A 46 -13.98 -12.28 19.66
CA VAL A 46 -14.53 -13.57 20.13
C VAL A 46 -15.13 -14.37 18.96
N ALA A 47 -15.85 -13.72 18.06
CA ALA A 47 -16.43 -14.35 16.87
C ALA A 47 -15.35 -14.95 15.97
N ILE A 48 -14.33 -14.16 15.59
CA ILE A 48 -13.22 -14.61 14.76
C ILE A 48 -12.48 -15.76 15.43
N LYS A 49 -12.21 -15.67 16.74
CA LYS A 49 -11.57 -16.76 17.48
C LYS A 49 -12.41 -18.04 17.44
N ARG A 50 -13.72 -17.97 17.67
CA ARG A 50 -14.63 -19.13 17.60
C ARG A 50 -14.66 -19.74 16.21
N ILE A 51 -14.69 -18.93 15.15
CA ILE A 51 -14.67 -19.39 13.75
C ILE A 51 -13.38 -20.16 13.46
N MET A 52 -12.23 -19.68 13.94
CA MET A 52 -10.95 -20.37 13.81
C MET A 52 -10.88 -21.66 14.64
N ASP A 53 -11.25 -21.60 15.92
CA ASP A 53 -11.19 -22.75 16.83
C ASP A 53 -12.11 -23.90 16.38
N ARG A 54 -13.29 -23.55 15.84
CA ARG A 54 -14.26 -24.53 15.32
C ARG A 54 -14.01 -24.94 13.87
N SER A 55 -13.00 -24.36 13.21
CA SER A 55 -12.71 -24.58 11.79
C SER A 55 -13.91 -24.36 10.88
N GLU A 56 -14.81 -23.42 11.23
CA GLU A 56 -16.01 -23.09 10.45
C GLU A 56 -15.63 -22.44 9.10
N LEU A 57 -14.45 -21.81 9.03
CA LEU A 57 -13.88 -21.21 7.81
C LEU A 57 -12.42 -21.70 7.65
N PRO A 58 -12.18 -22.87 7.04
CA PRO A 58 -10.86 -23.52 7.01
C PRO A 58 -9.83 -22.77 6.16
N ASP A 59 -10.29 -21.89 5.28
CA ASP A 59 -9.47 -20.97 4.48
C ASP A 59 -9.04 -19.72 5.25
N LEU A 60 -9.50 -19.48 6.49
CA LEU A 60 -9.08 -18.32 7.26
C LEU A 60 -7.67 -18.52 7.82
N ARG A 61 -6.81 -17.51 7.67
CA ARG A 61 -5.48 -17.45 8.27
C ARG A 61 -5.27 -16.11 8.97
N CYS A 62 -4.51 -16.12 10.06
CA CYS A 62 -4.10 -14.93 10.78
C CYS A 62 -2.72 -14.49 10.27
N TYR A 63 -2.58 -13.23 9.84
CA TYR A 63 -1.28 -12.67 9.46
C TYR A 63 -0.61 -11.98 10.65
N GLN A 64 -1.35 -11.09 11.32
CA GLN A 64 -0.96 -10.48 12.59
C GLN A 64 -2.20 -10.14 13.41
N LYS A 65 -2.03 -9.76 14.69
CA LYS A 65 -3.16 -9.34 15.52
C LYS A 65 -3.94 -8.22 14.82
N GLY A 66 -5.21 -8.48 14.51
CA GLY A 66 -6.11 -7.55 13.82
C GLY A 66 -6.06 -7.58 12.29
N ILE A 67 -5.23 -8.44 11.67
CA ILE A 67 -5.23 -8.65 10.22
C ILE A 67 -5.36 -10.14 9.90
N TYR A 68 -6.41 -10.46 9.16
CA TYR A 68 -6.75 -11.81 8.72
C TYR A 68 -6.78 -11.84 7.19
N TYR A 69 -6.77 -13.02 6.60
CA TYR A 69 -6.97 -13.19 5.15
C TYR A 69 -7.49 -14.60 4.87
N ARG A 70 -8.08 -14.76 3.69
CA ARG A 70 -8.53 -16.07 3.20
C ARG A 70 -7.50 -16.66 2.25
N THR A 71 -7.07 -17.89 2.47
CA THR A 71 -6.14 -18.61 1.60
C THR A 71 -6.88 -19.49 0.59
N ALA A 72 -6.17 -19.93 -0.44
CA ALA A 72 -6.63 -20.88 -1.43
C ALA A 72 -5.47 -21.81 -1.78
N MET A 73 -5.75 -23.09 -2.04
CA MET A 73 -4.74 -23.97 -2.63
C MET A 73 -4.56 -23.62 -4.11
N THR A 74 -3.35 -23.23 -4.48
CA THR A 74 -2.94 -23.04 -5.87
C THR A 74 -1.93 -24.13 -6.25
N PRO A 75 -1.66 -24.37 -7.54
CA PRO A 75 -0.59 -25.28 -7.97
C PRO A 75 0.79 -24.93 -7.41
N PHE A 76 0.98 -23.68 -6.99
CA PHE A 76 2.21 -23.14 -6.41
C PHE A 76 2.25 -23.17 -4.88
N GLY A 77 1.22 -23.73 -4.23
CA GLY A 77 1.08 -23.80 -2.77
C GLY A 77 -0.11 -23.01 -2.23
N GLU A 78 -0.15 -22.84 -0.90
CA GLU A 78 -1.16 -22.00 -0.23
C GLU A 78 -0.98 -20.53 -0.64
N LEU A 79 -2.07 -19.90 -1.11
CA LEU A 79 -2.10 -18.49 -1.43
C LEU A 79 -1.87 -17.67 -0.16
N GLY A 80 -0.76 -16.94 -0.13
CA GLY A 80 -0.45 -16.00 0.93
C GLY A 80 -1.30 -14.73 0.87
N ILE A 81 -1.19 -13.90 1.91
CA ILE A 81 -1.77 -12.56 1.93
C ILE A 81 -1.12 -11.68 0.86
N ASN A 82 -1.92 -10.85 0.21
CA ASN A 82 -1.49 -9.86 -0.77
C ASN A 82 -0.66 -8.77 -0.05
N ARG A 83 0.66 -8.82 -0.24
CA ARG A 83 1.59 -7.92 0.42
C ARG A 83 1.52 -6.52 -0.17
N GLU A 84 1.27 -6.41 -1.46
CA GLU A 84 1.10 -5.15 -2.18
C GLU A 84 -0.10 -4.38 -1.60
N ALA A 85 -1.21 -5.06 -1.34
CA ALA A 85 -2.38 -4.46 -0.70
C ALA A 85 -2.07 -3.98 0.73
N LEU A 86 -1.31 -4.76 1.51
CA LEU A 86 -0.87 -4.35 2.84
C LEU A 86 0.03 -3.10 2.81
N VAL A 87 0.95 -3.03 1.85
CA VAL A 87 1.83 -1.88 1.64
C VAL A 87 1.02 -0.66 1.24
N ALA A 88 0.08 -0.82 0.29
CA ALA A 88 -0.80 0.25 -0.16
C ALA A 88 -1.62 0.82 1.00
N HIS A 89 -2.28 -0.05 1.77
CA HIS A 89 -3.06 0.38 2.93
C HIS A 89 -2.22 1.10 3.99
N LYS A 90 -1.02 0.59 4.27
CA LYS A 90 -0.17 1.11 5.35
C LYS A 90 0.53 2.43 4.99
N TYR A 91 1.00 2.58 3.75
CA TYR A 91 1.88 3.67 3.36
C TYR A 91 1.33 4.58 2.24
N LEU A 92 0.36 4.13 1.45
CA LEU A 92 -0.14 4.86 0.27
C LEU A 92 -1.57 5.40 0.40
N SER A 93 -2.44 4.77 1.20
CA SER A 93 -3.89 5.05 1.22
C SER A 93 -4.31 6.42 1.73
N SER A 94 -3.46 7.13 2.46
CA SER A 94 -3.79 8.47 3.01
C SER A 94 -3.11 9.61 2.25
N ASP A 95 -2.69 9.39 1.01
CA ASP A 95 -1.87 10.33 0.21
C ASP A 95 -0.59 10.81 0.93
N ASN A 96 -0.15 10.03 1.91
CA ASN A 96 1.03 10.27 2.72
C ASN A 96 2.28 9.62 2.13
N GLY A 97 2.19 9.05 0.94
CA GLY A 97 3.29 8.34 0.30
C GLY A 97 3.06 8.01 -1.16
N TYR A 98 4.15 7.72 -1.86
CA TYR A 98 4.19 7.25 -3.24
C TYR A 98 5.30 6.22 -3.44
N GLU A 99 5.14 5.35 -4.44
CA GLU A 99 6.19 4.42 -4.85
C GLU A 99 7.27 5.16 -5.65
N SER A 100 8.54 4.83 -5.38
CA SER A 100 9.71 5.45 -6.03
C SER A 100 10.77 4.39 -6.36
N GLY A 101 11.92 4.81 -6.87
CA GLY A 101 13.03 3.92 -7.25
C GLY A 101 12.79 3.15 -8.55
N LEU A 102 13.51 2.03 -8.71
CA LEU A 102 13.51 1.23 -9.94
C LEU A 102 12.14 0.63 -10.26
N ARG A 103 11.33 0.32 -9.24
CA ARG A 103 9.97 -0.21 -9.42
C ARG A 103 9.04 0.78 -10.11
N LEU A 104 9.16 2.06 -9.77
CA LEU A 104 8.41 3.12 -10.45
C LEU A 104 8.83 3.23 -11.92
N LEU A 105 10.14 3.21 -12.21
CA LEU A 105 10.65 3.25 -13.58
C LEU A 105 10.12 2.07 -14.41
N HIS A 106 10.10 0.87 -13.82
CA HIS A 106 9.56 -0.32 -14.46
C HIS A 106 8.07 -0.16 -14.79
N TYR A 107 7.25 0.33 -13.85
CA TYR A 107 5.83 0.59 -14.08
C TYR A 107 5.55 1.69 -15.10
N MET A 108 6.43 2.67 -15.21
CA MET A 108 6.36 3.69 -16.26
C MET A 108 6.82 3.18 -17.63
N GLY A 109 7.36 1.96 -17.71
CA GLY A 109 7.91 1.40 -18.95
C GLY A 109 9.26 1.98 -19.35
N LEU A 110 10.00 2.59 -18.42
CA LEU A 110 11.33 3.16 -18.64
C LEU A 110 12.44 2.10 -18.54
N THR A 111 12.15 0.94 -17.95
CA THR A 111 13.08 -0.19 -17.85
C THR A 111 12.34 -1.53 -17.96
N THR A 112 12.90 -2.48 -18.70
CA THR A 112 12.42 -3.86 -18.74
C THR A 112 12.96 -4.72 -17.59
N GLN A 113 13.94 -4.21 -16.84
CA GLN A 113 14.54 -4.95 -15.73
C GLN A 113 13.57 -5.07 -14.57
N MET A 114 13.40 -6.29 -14.06
CA MET A 114 12.57 -6.55 -12.89
C MET A 114 13.26 -5.97 -11.64
N PRO A 115 12.62 -5.02 -10.93
CA PRO A 115 13.21 -4.40 -9.74
C PRO A 115 13.32 -5.41 -8.60
N ALA A 116 14.50 -5.48 -7.97
CA ALA A 116 14.70 -6.31 -6.77
C ALA A 116 14.14 -5.65 -5.49
N GLU A 117 14.14 -4.31 -5.45
CA GLU A 117 13.74 -3.53 -4.28
C GLU A 117 12.40 -2.83 -4.50
N HIS A 118 11.55 -2.88 -3.49
CA HIS A 118 10.34 -2.08 -3.40
C HIS A 118 10.61 -0.88 -2.48
N LEU A 119 10.67 0.33 -3.07
CA LEU A 119 10.91 1.57 -2.35
C LEU A 119 9.64 2.44 -2.29
N VAL A 120 9.28 2.88 -1.08
CA VAL A 120 8.15 3.78 -0.84
C VAL A 120 8.64 5.02 -0.10
N VAL A 121 8.34 6.19 -0.66
CA VAL A 121 8.57 7.48 0.01
C VAL A 121 7.32 7.80 0.80
N THR A 122 7.43 8.05 2.11
CA THR A 122 6.25 8.32 2.95
C THR A 122 6.53 9.23 4.14
N ASN A 123 5.57 10.11 4.44
CA ASN A 123 5.58 10.96 5.65
C ASN A 123 5.64 10.16 6.96
N ALA A 124 5.30 8.87 6.93
CA ALA A 124 5.38 7.99 8.10
C ALA A 124 6.82 7.64 8.48
N ALA A 125 7.79 7.79 7.56
CA ALA A 125 9.21 7.61 7.84
C ALA A 125 9.77 8.91 8.44
N LYS A 126 10.53 8.80 9.53
CA LYS A 126 11.03 9.95 10.30
C LYS A 126 12.48 10.31 9.98
N ASP A 127 13.42 9.39 10.23
CA ASP A 127 14.83 9.79 10.35
C ASP A 127 15.74 9.26 9.23
N CYS A 128 15.47 8.07 8.69
CA CYS A 128 16.35 7.44 7.69
C CYS A 128 15.65 6.36 6.86
N LEU A 129 16.34 5.88 5.82
CA LEU A 129 15.93 4.69 5.05
C LEU A 129 15.77 3.51 6.02
N ARG A 130 14.56 2.96 6.09
CA ARG A 130 14.19 1.86 6.98
C ARG A 130 13.63 0.71 6.16
N TYR A 131 14.08 -0.50 6.45
CA TYR A 131 13.52 -1.70 5.82
C TYR A 131 12.40 -2.29 6.68
N ASP A 132 11.21 -2.46 6.09
CA ASP A 132 10.09 -3.18 6.70
C ASP A 132 10.18 -4.67 6.36
N HIS A 133 10.85 -5.44 7.21
CA HIS A 133 11.06 -6.88 7.01
C HIS A 133 9.77 -7.70 6.83
N ARG A 134 8.63 -7.25 7.38
CA ARG A 134 7.36 -7.99 7.27
C ARG A 134 6.72 -7.84 5.89
N LEU A 135 6.91 -6.67 5.28
CA LEU A 135 6.35 -6.34 3.97
C LEU A 135 7.37 -6.47 2.84
N GLY A 136 8.66 -6.53 3.16
CA GLY A 136 9.75 -6.59 2.19
C GLY A 136 9.96 -5.26 1.45
N VAL A 137 9.67 -4.13 2.11
CA VAL A 137 9.67 -2.79 1.50
C VAL A 137 10.64 -1.86 2.22
N SER A 138 11.45 -1.16 1.45
CA SER A 138 12.26 -0.04 1.91
C SER A 138 11.40 1.22 1.98
N ILE A 139 11.40 1.91 3.12
CA ILE A 139 10.74 3.20 3.26
C ILE A 139 11.74 4.30 3.52
N CYS A 140 11.54 5.47 2.89
CA CYS A 140 12.37 6.64 3.13
C CYS A 140 11.52 7.88 3.45
N PRO A 141 12.05 8.80 4.28
CA PRO A 141 11.40 10.07 4.53
C PRO A 141 11.41 10.92 3.24
N PRO A 142 10.32 11.64 2.94
CA PRO A 142 10.32 12.59 1.84
C PRO A 142 11.13 13.83 2.21
N LYS A 143 11.69 14.48 1.19
CA LYS A 143 12.38 15.76 1.34
C LYS A 143 11.41 16.89 1.73
N THR A 144 10.21 16.87 1.14
CA THR A 144 9.12 17.80 1.45
C THR A 144 7.89 17.00 1.88
N PRO A 145 7.11 17.42 2.90
CA PRO A 145 5.90 16.73 3.31
C PRO A 145 4.96 16.43 2.14
N ILE A 146 4.60 15.16 1.97
CA ILE A 146 3.73 14.68 0.89
C ILE A 146 2.28 15.04 1.22
N THR A 147 1.57 15.55 0.23
CA THR A 147 0.14 15.85 0.25
C THR A 147 -0.49 15.31 -1.03
N ALA A 148 -1.82 15.16 -1.03
CA ALA A 148 -2.56 14.73 -2.23
C ALA A 148 -2.25 15.60 -3.46
N GLU A 149 -1.98 16.89 -3.26
CA GLU A 149 -1.70 17.81 -4.36
C GLU A 149 -0.27 17.73 -4.90
N ASN A 150 0.73 17.48 -4.04
CA ASN A 150 2.14 17.51 -4.45
C ASN A 150 2.70 16.13 -4.80
N LYS A 151 2.03 15.05 -4.38
CA LYS A 151 2.47 13.67 -4.51
C LYS A 151 2.92 13.31 -5.93
N ALA A 152 2.10 13.62 -6.93
CA ALA A 152 2.42 13.32 -8.32
C ALA A 152 3.60 14.17 -8.87
N TYR A 153 3.75 15.42 -8.41
CA TYR A 153 4.89 16.26 -8.75
C TYR A 153 6.18 15.69 -8.17
N LEU A 154 6.18 15.35 -6.87
CA LEU A 154 7.35 14.77 -6.19
C LEU A 154 7.76 13.44 -6.83
N GLN A 155 6.78 12.60 -7.18
CA GLN A 155 7.01 11.33 -7.85
C GLN A 155 7.73 11.52 -9.20
N ILE A 156 7.26 12.45 -10.03
CA ILE A 156 7.90 12.70 -11.33
C ILE A 156 9.29 13.33 -11.19
N LEU A 157 9.49 14.20 -10.20
CA LEU A 157 10.81 14.76 -9.92
C LEU A 157 11.79 13.67 -9.46
N ASP A 158 11.34 12.68 -8.69
CA ASP A 158 12.17 11.52 -8.34
C ASP A 158 12.53 10.68 -9.58
N VAL A 159 11.58 10.46 -10.50
CA VAL A 159 11.84 9.79 -11.78
C VAL A 159 12.94 10.51 -12.56
N LEU A 160 12.79 11.82 -12.75
CA LEU A 160 13.77 12.65 -13.46
C LEU A 160 15.16 12.57 -12.80
N ASN A 161 15.23 12.59 -11.47
CA ASN A 161 16.49 12.43 -10.74
C ASN A 161 17.12 11.02 -10.89
N LEU A 162 16.30 10.01 -11.16
CA LEU A 162 16.74 8.62 -11.30
C LEU A 162 17.12 8.25 -12.74
N LEU A 163 16.56 8.93 -13.75
CA LEU A 163 16.85 8.65 -15.16
C LEU A 163 18.34 8.63 -15.48
N ASP A 164 19.11 9.57 -14.91
CA ASP A 164 20.56 9.67 -15.15
C ASP A 164 21.38 8.57 -14.46
N LYS A 165 20.79 7.87 -13.48
CA LYS A 165 21.50 6.93 -12.59
C LYS A 165 21.04 5.49 -12.75
N ALA A 166 19.84 5.28 -13.26
CA ALA A 166 19.20 3.98 -13.38
C ALA A 166 19.45 3.33 -14.74
N PRO A 167 19.37 1.99 -14.84
CA PRO A 167 19.46 1.27 -16.10
C PRO A 167 18.17 1.45 -16.92
N VAL A 168 18.09 2.56 -17.66
CA VAL A 168 17.03 2.87 -18.62
C VAL A 168 17.39 2.25 -19.97
N ASP A 169 16.47 1.50 -20.57
CA ASP A 169 16.70 0.76 -21.82
C ASP A 169 15.84 1.26 -23.00
N VAL A 170 15.02 2.28 -22.76
CA VAL A 170 14.21 2.94 -23.79
C VAL A 170 15.02 3.95 -24.58
N GLN A 171 14.72 4.07 -25.87
CA GLN A 171 15.41 5.01 -26.78
C GLN A 171 15.14 6.49 -26.44
N ASP A 172 13.90 6.81 -26.05
CA ASP A 172 13.49 8.17 -25.68
C ASP A 172 12.75 8.15 -24.32
N PRO A 173 13.49 8.16 -23.20
CA PRO A 173 12.88 8.16 -21.87
C PRO A 173 12.12 9.45 -21.56
N TYR A 174 12.55 10.59 -22.10
CA TYR A 174 11.90 11.87 -21.85
C TYR A 174 10.54 11.97 -22.51
N ALA A 175 10.33 11.33 -23.68
CA ALA A 175 9.01 11.24 -24.29
C ALA A 175 8.00 10.49 -23.40
N ILE A 176 8.42 9.39 -22.77
CA ILE A 176 7.57 8.61 -21.85
C ILE A 176 7.21 9.44 -20.62
N VAL A 177 8.18 10.14 -20.04
CA VAL A 177 7.92 11.04 -18.89
C VAL A 177 7.00 12.18 -19.30
N ALA A 178 7.21 12.80 -20.46
CA ALA A 178 6.35 13.87 -20.97
C ALA A 178 4.91 13.38 -21.22
N GLU A 179 4.73 12.15 -21.73
CA GLU A 179 3.41 11.52 -21.85
C GLU A 179 2.77 11.31 -20.48
N HIS A 180 3.53 10.85 -19.48
CA HIS A 180 3.02 10.68 -18.13
C HIS A 180 2.58 12.01 -17.50
N ILE A 181 3.39 13.07 -17.63
CA ILE A 181 3.07 14.44 -17.19
C ILE A 181 1.76 14.93 -17.81
N ARG A 182 1.56 14.69 -19.12
CA ARG A 182 0.30 15.04 -19.81
C ARG A 182 -0.89 14.24 -19.30
N LYS A 183 -0.75 12.92 -19.12
CA LYS A 183 -1.81 12.03 -18.60
C LYS A 183 -2.24 12.38 -17.19
N THR A 184 -1.31 12.87 -16.37
CA THR A 184 -1.53 13.25 -14.97
C THR A 184 -1.91 14.73 -14.81
N HIS A 185 -2.01 15.49 -15.92
CA HIS A 185 -2.37 16.91 -15.93
C HIS A 185 -1.51 17.78 -15.00
N LEU A 186 -0.22 17.48 -14.88
CA LEU A 186 0.69 18.26 -14.04
C LEU A 186 0.98 19.63 -14.65
N GLN A 187 0.95 20.66 -13.80
CA GLN A 187 1.23 22.03 -14.20
C GLN A 187 2.73 22.30 -14.18
N TYR A 188 3.25 22.87 -15.27
CA TYR A 188 4.67 23.13 -15.42
C TYR A 188 5.22 24.08 -14.34
N GLU A 189 4.48 25.13 -14.02
CA GLU A 189 4.86 26.12 -13.01
C GLU A 189 5.00 25.50 -11.63
N ARG A 190 4.09 24.57 -11.27
CA ARG A 190 4.17 23.82 -10.01
C ARG A 190 5.33 22.85 -10.00
N LEU A 191 5.61 22.19 -11.13
CA LEU A 191 6.73 21.26 -11.25
C LEU A 191 8.06 22.00 -11.06
N LEU A 192 8.21 23.17 -11.67
CA LEU A 192 9.38 24.04 -11.48
C LEU A 192 9.51 24.49 -10.02
N TYR A 193 8.41 24.95 -9.41
CA TYR A 193 8.39 25.36 -8.00
C TYR A 193 8.88 24.25 -7.06
N TYR A 194 8.40 23.01 -7.23
CA TYR A 194 8.86 21.88 -6.40
C TYR A 194 10.30 21.49 -6.73
N ALA A 195 10.73 21.54 -7.99
CA ALA A 195 12.10 21.24 -8.39
C ALA A 195 13.11 22.19 -7.72
N GLU A 196 12.84 23.50 -7.74
CA GLU A 196 13.70 24.51 -7.11
C GLU A 196 13.87 24.25 -5.62
N ARG A 197 12.78 23.96 -4.90
CA ARG A 197 12.82 23.64 -3.48
C ARG A 197 13.68 22.41 -3.17
N LEU A 198 13.52 21.34 -3.96
CA LEU A 198 14.30 20.12 -3.78
C LEU A 198 15.79 20.29 -4.09
N CYS A 199 16.14 21.26 -4.96
CA CYS A 199 17.52 21.60 -5.24
C CYS A 199 18.15 22.50 -4.18
N MET A 200 17.39 23.43 -3.59
CA MET A 200 17.88 24.30 -2.51
C MET A 200 18.21 23.51 -1.22
N GLU A 201 17.49 22.43 -0.92
CA GLU A 201 17.76 21.57 0.25
C GLU A 201 19.04 20.70 0.12
N LYS A 202 19.67 20.66 -1.06
CA LYS A 202 20.93 19.91 -1.30
C LYS A 202 22.21 20.75 -1.09
N ASN A 203 22.09 22.06 -0.86
CA ASN A 203 23.20 22.99 -0.59
C ASN A 203 23.24 23.38 0.89
#